data_AF-A0AAV5WUG1-F1
#
_entry.id   AF-A0AAV5WUG1-F1
#
_cell.length_a   1.000
_cell.length_b   1.000
_cell.length_c   1.000
_cell.angle_alpha   90.00
_cell.angle_beta   90.00
_cell.angle_gamma   90.00
#
_symmetry.space_group_name_H-M   'P 1'
#
loop_
_entity.id
_entity.type
_entity.pdbx_description
1 polymer ?
#
loop_
_entity_poly.entity_id
_entity_poly.type
_entity_poly.pdbx_seq_one_letter_code
_entity_poly.pdbx_strand_id
1 'polypeptide(L)'
;AFNFSKNDILGNVISRSFQLMQTGMKNDASFENLEYLVNSMKMERKLTLEHDESASPMRDLVYSFSTGLEISIQSIIEYRKHTYMLEEQKSAQEIEIPSNTEGMDQENDDDCDEDVSDNDVSEK
;
A
#
# COMPACT_ATOMS: atom_id res chain seq x y z
N ALA A 1 21.75 -27.85 -24.66
CA ALA A 1 21.20 -26.72 -23.88
C ALA A 1 19.97 -26.20 -24.62
N PHE A 2 18.88 -25.91 -23.90
CA PHE A 2 17.69 -25.30 -24.50
C PHE A 2 17.94 -23.79 -24.65
N ASN A 3 17.82 -23.27 -25.87
CA ASN A 3 17.99 -21.85 -26.15
C ASN A 3 16.60 -21.20 -26.22
N PHE A 4 16.19 -20.56 -25.13
CA PHE A 4 14.99 -19.71 -25.14
C PHE A 4 15.32 -18.38 -25.81
N SER A 5 14.57 -18.07 -26.87
CA SER A 5 14.63 -16.79 -27.56
C SER A 5 13.40 -15.97 -27.21
N LYS A 6 13.51 -14.63 -27.20
CA LYS A 6 12.34 -13.73 -27.11
C LYS A 6 11.39 -13.87 -28.30
N ASN A 7 11.82 -14.51 -29.39
CA ASN A 7 10.99 -14.80 -30.56
C ASN A 7 10.29 -16.16 -30.45
N ASP A 8 10.61 -16.96 -29.41
CA ASP A 8 9.94 -18.22 -29.12
C ASP A 8 8.78 -17.96 -28.16
N ILE A 9 7.65 -18.63 -28.40
CA ILE A 9 6.39 -18.43 -27.68
C ILE A 9 6.60 -18.76 -26.18
N LEU A 10 7.35 -19.83 -25.86
CA LEU A 10 7.72 -20.16 -24.48
C LEU A 10 8.72 -19.17 -23.87
N GLY A 11 9.55 -18.54 -24.69
CA GLY A 11 10.49 -17.50 -24.26
C GLY A 11 9.79 -16.27 -23.70
N ASN A 12 8.61 -15.92 -24.22
CA ASN A 12 7.79 -14.83 -23.68
C ASN A 12 7.29 -15.12 -22.27
N VAL A 13 6.76 -16.33 -22.04
CA VAL A 13 6.29 -16.77 -20.71
C VAL A 13 7.44 -16.71 -19.71
N ILE A 14 8.60 -17.28 -20.05
CA ILE A 14 9.79 -17.26 -19.20
C ILE A 14 10.26 -15.83 -18.91
N SER A 15 10.32 -14.98 -19.94
CA SER A 15 10.73 -13.59 -19.79
C SER A 15 9.81 -12.83 -18.83
N ARG A 16 8.48 -13.03 -18.93
CA ARG A 16 7.52 -12.43 -18.00
C ARG A 16 7.66 -13.00 -16.60
N SER A 17 7.86 -14.30 -16.45
CA SER A 17 8.10 -14.94 -15.15
C SER A 17 9.33 -14.37 -14.46
N PHE A 18 10.44 -14.13 -15.18
CA PHE A 18 11.62 -13.49 -14.60
C PHE A 18 11.39 -12.02 -14.22
N GLN A 19 10.68 -11.25 -15.04
CA GLN A 19 10.29 -9.87 -14.70
C GLN A 19 9.42 -9.82 -13.44
N LEU A 20 8.46 -10.74 -13.34
CA LEU A 20 7.58 -10.88 -12.19
C LEU A 20 8.38 -11.23 -10.93
N MET A 21 9.29 -12.20 -11.01
CA MET A 21 10.17 -12.58 -9.90
C MET A 21 11.05 -11.41 -9.45
N GLN A 22 11.71 -10.72 -10.38
CA GLN A 22 12.54 -9.56 -10.08
C GLN A 22 11.76 -8.43 -9.41
N THR A 23 10.51 -8.21 -9.82
CA THR A 23 9.66 -7.16 -9.24
C THR A 23 9.08 -7.58 -7.90
N GLY A 24 8.63 -8.83 -7.76
CA GLY A 24 8.08 -9.39 -6.52
C GLY A 24 9.10 -9.44 -5.38
N MET A 25 10.37 -9.64 -5.70
CA MET A 25 11.47 -9.62 -4.72
C MET A 25 11.83 -8.20 -4.24
N LYS A 26 11.39 -7.15 -4.95
CA LYS A 26 11.60 -5.78 -4.50
C LYS A 26 10.51 -5.38 -3.51
N ASN A 27 10.94 -4.87 -2.35
CA ASN A 27 10.03 -4.50 -1.26
C ASN A 27 9.21 -3.24 -1.56
N ASP A 28 9.61 -2.44 -2.54
CA ASP A 28 8.99 -1.16 -2.92
C ASP A 28 7.94 -1.28 -4.05
N ALA A 29 7.79 -2.45 -4.66
CA ALA A 29 6.79 -2.62 -5.72
C ALA A 29 5.37 -2.46 -5.14
N SER A 30 4.54 -1.60 -5.74
CA SER A 30 3.13 -1.51 -5.33
C SER A 30 2.38 -2.82 -5.65
N PHE A 31 1.34 -3.13 -4.89
CA PHE A 31 0.57 -4.35 -5.13
C PHE A 31 -0.14 -4.31 -6.49
N GLU A 32 -0.55 -3.13 -6.98
CA GLU A 32 -1.15 -2.94 -8.30
C GLU A 32 -0.17 -3.27 -9.42
N ASN A 33 1.11 -2.88 -9.28
CA ASN A 33 2.14 -3.24 -10.25
C ASN A 33 2.38 -4.75 -10.28
N LEU A 34 2.38 -5.40 -9.12
CA LEU A 34 2.48 -6.85 -9.03
C LEU A 34 1.27 -7.54 -9.66
N GLU A 35 0.05 -7.06 -9.42
CA GLU A 35 -1.17 -7.58 -10.06
C GLU A 35 -1.12 -7.44 -11.58
N TYR A 36 -0.69 -6.29 -12.09
CA TYR A 36 -0.50 -6.07 -13.51
C TYR A 36 0.47 -7.10 -14.11
N LEU A 37 1.62 -7.33 -13.47
CA LEU A 37 2.62 -8.28 -13.95
C LEU A 37 2.13 -9.74 -13.89
N VAL A 38 1.41 -10.12 -12.84
CA VAL A 38 0.78 -11.44 -12.74
C VAL A 38 -0.21 -11.63 -13.90
N ASN A 39 -1.09 -10.66 -14.13
CA ASN A 39 -2.08 -10.73 -15.20
C ASN A 39 -1.42 -10.76 -16.59
N SER A 40 -0.37 -9.98 -16.81
CA SER A 40 0.41 -10.00 -18.05
C SER A 40 1.03 -11.39 -18.30
N MET A 41 1.65 -11.99 -17.29
CA MET A 41 2.21 -13.34 -17.42
C MET A 41 1.11 -14.40 -17.71
N LYS A 42 -0.05 -14.31 -17.07
CA LYS A 42 -1.18 -15.22 -17.32
C LYS A 42 -1.67 -15.09 -18.76
N MET A 43 -1.72 -13.87 -19.30
CA MET A 43 -2.12 -13.62 -20.68
C MET A 43 -1.12 -14.24 -21.67
N GLU A 44 0.18 -14.08 -21.47
CA GLU A 44 1.20 -14.73 -22.30
C GLU A 44 1.09 -16.27 -22.23
N ARG A 45 0.88 -16.83 -21.03
CA ARG A 45 0.69 -18.28 -20.86
C ARG A 45 -0.54 -18.78 -21.62
N LYS A 46 -1.65 -18.04 -21.57
CA LYS A 46 -2.88 -18.36 -22.29
C LYS A 46 -2.68 -18.32 -23.80
N LEU A 47 -2.05 -17.25 -24.32
CA LEU A 47 -1.71 -17.13 -25.73
C LEU A 47 -0.78 -18.26 -26.20
N THR A 48 0.20 -18.63 -25.36
CA THR A 48 1.10 -19.74 -25.65
C THR A 48 0.34 -21.06 -25.74
N LEU A 49 -0.57 -21.33 -24.79
CA LEU A 49 -1.42 -22.54 -24.82
C LEU A 49 -2.32 -22.63 -26.06
N GLU A 50 -2.81 -21.49 -26.56
CA GLU A 50 -3.67 -21.45 -27.76
C GLU A 50 -2.90 -21.72 -29.06
N HIS A 51 -1.60 -21.41 -29.09
CA HIS A 51 -0.77 -21.50 -30.30
C HIS A 51 0.28 -22.62 -30.28
N ASP A 52 0.56 -23.21 -29.12
CA ASP A 52 1.52 -24.31 -28.96
C ASP A 52 0.81 -25.67 -29.01
N GLU A 53 0.74 -26.25 -30.21
CA GLU A 53 0.20 -27.60 -30.42
C GLU A 53 1.14 -28.71 -29.93
N SER A 54 2.38 -28.38 -29.53
CA SER A 54 3.41 -29.37 -29.21
C SER A 54 3.45 -29.68 -27.70
N ALA A 55 3.06 -30.91 -27.34
CA ALA A 55 3.29 -31.41 -25.98
C ALA A 55 4.77 -31.72 -25.79
N SER A 56 5.50 -30.83 -25.10
CA SER A 56 6.91 -31.05 -24.75
C SER A 56 7.12 -31.01 -23.23
N PRO A 57 8.03 -31.85 -22.68
CA PRO A 57 8.38 -31.79 -21.25
C PRO A 57 8.88 -30.40 -20.80
N MET A 58 9.49 -29.65 -21.71
CA MET A 58 9.97 -28.30 -21.42
C MET A 58 8.82 -27.32 -21.25
N ARG A 59 7.77 -27.42 -22.07
CA ARG A 59 6.55 -26.63 -21.92
C ARG A 59 5.93 -26.84 -20.55
N ASP A 60 5.79 -28.10 -20.15
CA ASP A 60 5.20 -28.44 -18.85
C ASP A 60 6.03 -27.85 -17.70
N LEU A 61 7.36 -27.90 -17.78
CA LEU A 61 8.25 -27.25 -16.82
C LEU A 61 8.02 -25.72 -16.74
N VAL A 62 7.94 -25.05 -17.88
CA VAL A 62 7.72 -23.60 -17.96
C VAL A 62 6.36 -23.21 -17.37
N TYR A 63 5.32 -24.00 -17.64
CA TYR A 63 3.99 -23.77 -17.08
C TYR A 63 3.93 -24.06 -15.59
N SER A 64 4.54 -25.13 -15.10
CA SER A 64 4.66 -25.38 -13.66
C SER A 64 5.42 -24.26 -12.95
N PHE A 65 6.54 -23.80 -13.52
CA PHE A 65 7.34 -22.70 -12.97
C PHE A 65 6.54 -21.39 -12.90
N SER A 66 5.93 -20.99 -14.02
CA SER A 66 5.15 -19.74 -14.09
C SER A 66 3.90 -19.79 -13.20
N THR A 67 3.27 -20.95 -13.03
CA THR A 67 2.14 -21.14 -12.10
C THR A 67 2.60 -21.06 -10.64
N GLY A 68 3.74 -21.67 -10.29
CA GLY A 68 4.30 -21.56 -8.94
C GLY A 68 4.66 -20.11 -8.56
N LEU A 69 5.20 -19.35 -9.51
CA LEU A 69 5.46 -17.92 -9.33
C LEU A 69 4.17 -17.11 -9.17
N GLU A 70 3.15 -17.39 -9.98
CA GLU A 70 1.84 -16.75 -9.86
C GLU A 70 1.28 -16.87 -8.44
N ILE A 71 1.23 -18.10 -7.90
CA ILE A 71 0.73 -18.38 -6.55
C ILE A 71 1.55 -17.64 -5.51
N SER A 72 2.87 -17.69 -5.63
CA SER A 72 3.79 -17.07 -4.66
C SER A 72 3.64 -15.54 -4.62
N ILE A 73 3.52 -14.89 -5.78
CA ILE A 73 3.33 -13.44 -5.84
C ILE A 73 1.91 -13.04 -5.43
N GLN A 74 0.89 -13.86 -5.72
CA GLN A 74 -0.47 -13.62 -5.22
C GLN A 74 -0.50 -13.56 -3.69
N SER A 75 0.20 -14.45 -2.98
CA SER A 75 0.31 -14.36 -1.51
C SER A 75 1.00 -13.06 -1.05
N ILE A 76 2.00 -12.57 -1.78
CA ILE A 76 2.64 -11.28 -1.47
C ILE A 76 1.66 -10.11 -1.68
N ILE A 77 0.90 -10.14 -2.78
CA ILE A 77 -0.13 -9.12 -3.08
C ILE A 77 -1.17 -9.08 -1.96
N GLU A 78 -1.71 -10.25 -1.57
CA GLU A 78 -2.70 -10.35 -0.49
C GLU A 78 -2.17 -9.80 0.83
N TYR A 79 -0.93 -10.17 1.19
CA TYR A 79 -0.27 -9.64 2.38
C TYR A 79 -0.12 -8.11 2.33
N ARG A 80 0.35 -7.55 1.21
CA ARG A 80 0.53 -6.10 1.05
C ARG A 80 -0.79 -5.34 1.10
N LYS A 81 -1.84 -5.87 0.46
CA LYS A 81 -3.20 -5.29 0.52
C LYS A 81 -3.74 -5.27 1.94
N HIS A 82 -3.61 -6.39 2.66
CA HIS A 82 -4.06 -6.47 4.04
C HIS A 82 -3.35 -5.45 4.94
N THR A 83 -2.02 -5.32 4.81
CA THR A 83 -1.24 -4.33 5.57
C THR A 83 -1.67 -2.90 5.24
N TYR A 84 -1.86 -2.57 3.96
CA TYR A 84 -2.33 -1.25 3.54
C TYR A 84 -3.70 -0.89 4.16
N MET A 85 -4.67 -1.82 4.13
CA MET A 85 -5.99 -1.60 4.73
C MET A 85 -5.92 -1.37 6.26
N LEU A 86 -5.00 -2.06 6.96
CA LEU A 86 -4.80 -1.85 8.39
C LEU A 86 -4.20 -0.47 8.71
N GLU A 87 -3.28 0.01 7.88
CA GLU A 87 -2.68 1.34 8.03
C GLU A 87 -3.70 2.46 7.75
N GLU A 88 -4.58 2.26 6.77
CA GLU A 88 -5.67 3.18 6.45
C GLU A 88 -6.68 3.30 7.62
N GLN A 89 -7.04 2.18 8.25
CA GLN A 89 -7.93 2.17 9.42
C GLN A 89 -7.32 2.86 10.64
N LYS A 90 -6.02 2.67 10.90
CA LYS A 90 -5.32 3.35 12.00
C LYS A 90 -5.26 4.86 11.78
N SER A 91 -4.99 5.29 10.55
CA SER A 91 -4.93 6.71 10.19
C SER A 91 -6.29 7.39 10.30
N ALA A 92 -7.38 6.67 10.04
CA ALA A 92 -8.74 7.19 10.20
C ALA A 92 -9.15 7.38 11.68
N GLN A 93 -8.61 6.59 12.62
CA GLN A 93 -8.92 6.71 14.05
C GLN A 93 -8.19 7.85 14.77
N GLU A 94 -7.06 8.34 14.25
CA GLU A 94 -6.31 9.45 14.87
C GLU A 94 -6.94 10.84 14.67
N ILE A 95 -8.00 10.97 13.84
CA ILE A 95 -8.63 12.26 13.51
C ILE A 95 -9.76 12.63 14.50
N GLU A 96 -10.22 11.72 15.35
CA GLU A 96 -11.27 12.01 16.34
C GLU A 96 -10.71 12.40 17.72
N ILE A 97 -10.08 13.58 17.82
CA ILE A 97 -9.94 14.28 19.11
C ILE A 97 -11.02 15.37 19.15
N PRO A 98 -12.07 15.25 19.98
CA PRO A 98 -13.00 16.35 20.18
C PRO A 98 -12.27 17.47 20.91
N SER A 99 -12.06 18.58 20.20
CA SER A 99 -11.59 19.86 20.75
C SER A 99 -12.65 20.47 21.67
N ASN A 100 -12.81 19.93 22.88
CA ASN A 100 -13.55 20.60 23.94
C ASN A 100 -12.63 21.65 24.59
N THR A 101 -12.73 22.89 24.12
CA THR A 101 -12.32 24.07 24.91
C THR A 101 -13.13 25.29 24.46
N GLU A 102 -14.46 25.21 24.59
CA GLU A 102 -15.26 26.44 24.67
C GLU A 102 -15.30 26.88 26.13
N GLY A 103 -14.71 28.05 26.35
CA GLY A 103 -14.54 28.69 27.64
C GLY A 103 -15.86 28.88 28.36
N MET A 104 -15.85 28.47 29.62
CA MET A 104 -16.91 28.73 30.59
C MET A 104 -16.53 30.02 31.31
N ASP A 105 -16.69 31.17 30.65
CA ASP A 105 -16.63 32.46 31.33
C ASP A 105 -17.97 32.67 32.05
N GLN A 106 -18.00 32.30 33.32
CA GLN A 106 -19.07 32.72 34.24
C GLN A 106 -18.83 34.18 34.62
N GLU A 107 -19.52 35.07 33.91
CA GLU A 107 -19.87 36.39 34.42
C GLU A 107 -20.95 36.22 35.51
N ASN A 108 -20.73 36.87 36.67
CA ASN A 108 -21.60 37.18 37.82
C ASN A 108 -20.69 37.19 39.08
N ASP A 109 -20.59 38.22 39.94
CA ASP A 109 -21.58 39.20 40.39
C ASP A 109 -20.88 40.50 40.88
N ASP A 110 -21.53 41.62 40.58
CA ASP A 110 -21.86 42.79 41.40
C ASP A 110 -20.99 43.25 42.59
N ASP A 111 -20.67 44.55 42.52
CA ASP A 111 -20.76 45.60 43.54
C ASP A 111 -20.09 45.41 44.92
N CYS A 112 -19.18 46.34 45.24
CA CYS A 112 -19.36 47.31 46.34
C CYS A 112 -18.33 48.45 46.21
N ASP A 113 -18.86 49.65 45.96
CA ASP A 113 -18.19 50.94 46.21
C ASP A 113 -17.70 51.07 47.67
N GLU A 114 -16.55 51.72 47.86
CA GLU A 114 -16.42 52.81 48.86
C GLU A 114 -15.13 53.62 48.61
N ASP A 115 -15.33 54.82 48.07
CA ASP A 115 -14.42 55.96 48.15
C ASP A 115 -14.14 56.34 49.60
N VAL A 116 -12.88 56.49 50.02
CA VAL A 116 -12.45 57.63 50.87
C VAL A 116 -10.99 57.98 50.59
N SER A 117 -10.79 59.18 50.04
CA SER A 117 -9.55 59.95 50.04
C SER A 117 -9.17 60.40 51.44
N ASP A 118 -7.88 60.40 51.80
CA ASP A 118 -7.24 61.63 52.29
C ASP A 118 -5.71 61.55 52.42
N ASN A 119 -5.13 62.62 51.85
CA ASN A 119 -3.88 63.34 52.11
C ASN A 119 -2.94 62.87 53.24
N ASP A 120 -1.63 62.99 52.99
CA ASP A 120 -0.80 64.13 53.44
C ASP A 120 0.67 63.69 53.58
N VAL A 121 1.56 64.14 52.69
CA VAL A 121 3.01 64.17 52.98
C VAL A 121 3.61 65.44 52.38
N SER A 122 3.60 66.50 53.19
CA SER A 122 4.53 67.62 53.10
C SER A 122 5.57 67.52 54.22
N GLU A 123 6.76 68.05 53.93
CA GLU A 123 7.91 68.32 54.80
C GLU A 123 8.85 67.14 55.18
N LYS A 124 10.03 67.12 54.55
CA LYS A 124 11.22 67.86 55.01
C LYS A 124 12.36 67.84 54.00
#